data_AF-A0A329KXL9-F1
#
_entry.id   AF-A0A329KXL9-F1
#
_cell.length_a   1.000
_cell.length_b   1.000
_cell.length_c   1.000
_cell.angle_alpha   90.00
_cell.angle_beta   90.00
_cell.angle_gamma   90.00
#
_symmetry.space_group_name_H-M   'P 1'
#
loop_
_entity.id
_entity.type
_entity.pdbx_description
1 polymer ?
#
loop_
_entity_poly.entity_id
_entity_poly.type
_entity_poly.pdbx_seq_one_letter_code
_entity_poly.pdbx_strand_id
1 'polypeptide(L)'
;MTITVDHSPTNPETAALDLLVDAAETAAGSTAFRAALQDLAGVLHAEEALVGLAWSDARLVAAAVSFDACTAGDPVGSLRRRAVAVRGGRGPRCLNAAGVAQALDVAAAVLALM
;
A
#
# COMPACT_ATOMS: atom_id res chain seq x y z
N MET A 1 23.41 9.97 17.44
CA MET A 1 22.67 10.38 16.23
C MET A 1 22.97 9.34 15.17
N THR A 2 22.10 8.34 15.06
CA THR A 2 22.27 7.24 14.10
C THR A 2 21.55 7.64 12.84
N ILE A 3 22.30 7.93 11.78
CA ILE A 3 21.71 8.22 10.47
C ILE A 3 21.28 6.85 9.94
N THR A 4 20.00 6.50 10.11
CA THR A 4 19.41 5.39 9.36
C THR A 4 19.39 5.84 7.91
N VAL A 5 20.42 5.45 7.16
CA VAL A 5 20.34 5.43 5.70
C VAL A 5 19.31 4.35 5.40
N ASP A 6 18.05 4.77 5.27
CA ASP A 6 16.94 3.94 4.80
C ASP A 6 17.30 3.62 3.34
N HIS A 7 17.99 2.50 3.13
CA HIS A 7 18.54 2.17 1.82
C HIS A 7 17.36 1.83 0.92
N SER A 8 17.02 2.73 0.00
CA SER A 8 15.94 2.48 -0.96
C SER A 8 16.23 1.16 -1.68
N PRO A 9 15.28 0.21 -1.65
CA PRO A 9 15.44 -1.07 -2.32
C PRO A 9 15.64 -0.86 -3.83
N THR A 10 16.42 -1.75 -4.45
CA THR A 10 16.67 -1.74 -5.90
C THR A 10 15.38 -1.86 -6.71
N ASN A 11 14.38 -2.56 -6.16
CA ASN A 11 13.02 -2.61 -6.70
C ASN A 11 12.00 -2.17 -5.62
N PRO A 12 11.59 -0.88 -5.62
CA PRO A 12 10.61 -0.34 -4.68
C PRO A 12 9.24 -1.00 -4.72
N GLU A 13 8.79 -1.46 -5.89
CA GLU A 13 7.50 -2.12 -6.04
C GLU A 13 7.48 -3.46 -5.31
N THR A 14 8.40 -4.37 -5.65
CA THR A 14 8.46 -5.70 -5.02
C THR A 14 8.62 -5.58 -3.51
N ALA A 15 9.51 -4.70 -3.03
CA ALA A 15 9.69 -4.48 -1.61
C ALA A 15 8.44 -3.95 -0.91
N ALA A 16 7.61 -3.16 -1.60
CA ALA A 16 6.37 -2.63 -1.03
C ALA A 16 5.28 -3.71 -0.98
N LEU A 17 5.21 -4.58 -2.00
CA LEU A 17 4.30 -5.71 -2.03
C LEU A 17 4.61 -6.75 -0.93
N ASP A 18 5.89 -7.03 -0.68
CA ASP A 18 6.30 -7.88 0.45
C ASP A 18 5.92 -7.23 1.79
N LEU A 19 6.15 -5.91 1.92
CA LEU A 19 5.81 -5.15 3.11
C LEU A 19 4.31 -5.15 3.41
N LEU A 20 3.44 -5.25 2.40
CA LEU A 20 1.99 -5.32 2.59
C LEU A 20 1.61 -6.54 3.47
N VAL A 21 2.21 -7.69 3.20
CA VAL A 21 1.99 -8.93 3.96
C VAL A 21 2.61 -8.81 5.35
N ASP A 22 3.89 -8.42 5.43
CA ASP A 22 4.63 -8.34 6.70
C ASP A 22 4.03 -7.32 7.66
N ALA A 23 3.53 -6.18 7.15
CA ALA A 23 2.90 -5.16 7.97
C ALA A 23 1.61 -5.66 8.63
N ALA A 24 0.78 -6.43 7.91
CA ALA A 24 -0.44 -6.97 8.46
C ALA A 24 -0.16 -8.01 9.53
N GLU A 25 0.81 -8.90 9.29
CA GLU A 25 1.17 -9.92 10.27
C GLU A 25 1.74 -9.32 11.54
N THR A 26 2.58 -8.29 11.39
CA THR A 26 3.14 -7.55 12.51
C THR A 26 2.03 -6.85 13.30
N ALA A 27 1.07 -6.21 12.61
CA ALA A 27 -0.03 -5.50 13.25
C ALA A 27 -1.03 -6.43 13.94
N ALA A 28 -1.34 -7.58 13.33
CA ALA A 28 -2.28 -8.56 13.85
C ALA A 28 -1.65 -9.55 14.85
N GLY A 29 -0.32 -9.65 14.89
CA GLY A 29 0.39 -10.71 15.60
C GLY A 29 0.02 -12.11 15.10
N SER A 30 -0.38 -12.23 13.84
CA SER A 30 -0.99 -13.44 13.26
C SER A 30 -0.75 -13.52 11.77
N THR A 31 -0.55 -14.75 11.26
CA THR A 31 -0.39 -15.04 9.83
C THR A 31 -1.72 -15.31 9.12
N ALA A 32 -2.86 -15.12 9.80
CA ALA A 32 -4.19 -15.45 9.29
C ALA A 32 -4.54 -14.74 7.98
N PHE A 33 -4.00 -13.54 7.75
CA PHE A 33 -4.25 -12.75 6.54
C PHE A 33 -3.28 -13.04 5.40
N ARG A 34 -2.25 -13.87 5.62
CA ARG A 34 -1.12 -14.05 4.69
C ARG A 34 -1.59 -14.41 3.29
N ALA A 35 -2.42 -15.44 3.15
CA ALA A 35 -2.86 -15.91 1.85
C ALA A 35 -3.65 -14.83 1.08
N ALA A 36 -4.63 -14.21 1.73
CA ALA A 36 -5.43 -13.16 1.11
C ALA A 36 -4.59 -11.93 0.71
N LEU A 37 -3.59 -11.56 1.52
CA LEU A 37 -2.71 -10.44 1.22
C LEU A 37 -1.67 -10.78 0.14
N GLN A 38 -1.24 -12.04 0.05
CA GLN A 38 -0.39 -12.52 -1.05
C GLN A 38 -1.15 -12.50 -2.38
N ASP A 39 -2.42 -12.93 -2.38
CA ASP A 39 -3.28 -12.84 -3.56
C ASP A 39 -3.48 -11.38 -3.98
N LEU A 40 -3.80 -10.50 -3.02
CA LEU A 40 -3.91 -9.06 -3.27
C LEU A 40 -2.60 -8.47 -3.83
N ALA A 41 -1.45 -8.81 -3.23
CA ALA A 41 -0.15 -8.34 -3.70
C ALA A 41 0.15 -8.83 -5.13
N GLY A 42 -0.20 -10.07 -5.46
CA GLY A 42 -0.08 -10.62 -6.81
C GLY A 42 -0.92 -9.85 -7.83
N VAL A 43 -2.16 -9.52 -7.51
CA VAL A 43 -3.02 -8.73 -8.40
C VAL A 43 -2.51 -7.29 -8.52
N LEU A 44 -2.07 -6.66 -7.43
CA LEU A 44 -1.49 -5.31 -7.48
C LEU A 44 -0.23 -5.24 -8.34
N HIS A 45 0.59 -6.29 -8.34
CA HIS A 45 1.74 -6.39 -9.23
C HIS A 45 1.31 -6.51 -10.69
N ALA A 46 0.31 -7.35 -10.98
CA ALA A 46 -0.21 -7.52 -12.34
C ALA A 46 -0.83 -6.23 -12.90
N GLU A 47 -1.43 -5.41 -12.04
CA GLU A 47 -1.98 -4.09 -12.39
C GLU A 47 -0.92 -2.96 -12.39
N GLU A 48 0.36 -3.29 -12.17
CA GLU A 48 1.47 -2.34 -12.09
C GLU A 48 1.21 -1.20 -11.08
N ALA A 49 0.45 -1.48 -10.01
CA ALA A 49 -0.16 -0.46 -9.16
C ALA A 49 0.87 0.44 -8.46
N LEU A 50 2.08 -0.07 -8.19
CA LEU A 50 3.15 0.64 -7.50
C LEU A 50 4.34 0.97 -8.43
N VAL A 51 4.25 0.66 -9.72
CA VAL A 51 5.33 0.89 -10.69
C VAL A 51 5.65 2.39 -10.77
N GLY A 52 6.94 2.70 -10.75
CA GLY A 52 7.43 4.09 -10.86
C GLY A 52 7.27 4.94 -9.60
N LEU A 53 6.69 4.40 -8.51
CA LEU A 53 6.69 5.08 -7.21
C LEU A 53 8.07 4.99 -6.55
N ALA A 54 8.48 6.10 -5.93
CA ALA A 54 9.62 6.08 -5.03
C ALA A 54 9.32 5.20 -3.81
N TRP A 55 10.35 4.62 -3.20
CA TRP A 55 10.20 3.73 -2.04
C TRP A 55 9.34 4.30 -0.92
N SER A 56 9.50 5.59 -0.57
CA SER A 56 8.70 6.24 0.47
C SER A 56 7.20 6.25 0.15
N ASP A 57 6.84 6.44 -1.11
CA ASP A 57 5.47 6.49 -1.58
C ASP A 57 4.89 5.07 -1.71
N ALA A 58 5.65 4.13 -2.29
CA ALA A 58 5.25 2.73 -2.42
C ALA A 58 5.03 2.09 -1.03
N ARG A 59 5.94 2.33 -0.08
CA ARG A 59 5.82 1.87 1.31
C ARG A 59 4.57 2.42 1.99
N LEU A 60 4.24 3.69 1.75
CA LEU A 60 3.06 4.33 2.31
C LEU A 60 1.79 3.68 1.77
N VAL A 61 1.70 3.45 0.46
CA VAL A 61 0.56 2.77 -0.16
C VAL A 61 0.42 1.37 0.40
N ALA A 62 1.49 0.58 0.43
CA ALA A 62 1.48 -0.78 0.97
C ALA A 62 0.99 -0.83 2.42
N ALA A 63 1.50 0.06 3.28
CA ALA A 63 1.06 0.15 4.67
C ALA A 63 -0.42 0.54 4.80
N ALA A 64 -0.91 1.47 3.96
CA ALA A 64 -2.31 1.88 3.98
C ALA A 64 -3.25 0.76 3.48
N VAL A 65 -2.88 0.06 2.41
CA VAL A 65 -3.64 -1.06 1.85
C VAL A 65 -3.70 -2.22 2.85
N SER A 66 -2.55 -2.59 3.41
CA SER A 66 -2.44 -3.62 4.44
C SER A 66 -3.35 -3.32 5.64
N PHE A 67 -3.26 -2.10 6.18
CA PHE A 67 -4.07 -1.68 7.32
C PHE A 67 -5.58 -1.67 6.99
N ASP A 68 -5.97 -1.04 5.88
CA ASP A 68 -7.39 -0.90 5.53
C ASP A 68 -8.01 -2.27 5.18
N ALA A 69 -7.29 -3.14 4.46
CA ALA A 69 -7.77 -4.48 4.13
C ALA A 69 -8.00 -5.36 5.36
N CYS A 70 -7.16 -5.22 6.40
CA CYS A 70 -7.26 -6.04 7.60
C CYS A 70 -8.18 -5.47 8.68
N THR A 71 -8.40 -4.16 8.72
CA THR A 71 -9.02 -3.51 9.89
C THR A 71 -10.24 -2.65 9.59
N ALA A 72 -10.43 -2.20 8.35
CA ALA A 72 -11.57 -1.35 8.02
C ALA A 72 -12.83 -2.19 7.82
N GLY A 73 -13.97 -1.73 8.38
CA GLY A 73 -15.28 -2.31 8.05
C GLY A 73 -15.72 -2.05 6.61
N ASP A 74 -15.08 -1.09 5.93
CA ASP A 74 -15.25 -0.75 4.51
C ASP A 74 -13.86 -0.41 3.92
N PRO A 75 -13.05 -1.42 3.55
CA PRO A 75 -11.70 -1.21 3.02
C PRO A 75 -11.70 -0.41 1.71
N VAL A 76 -12.63 -0.73 0.80
CA VAL A 76 -12.74 -0.08 -0.52
C VAL A 76 -13.04 1.41 -0.37
N GLY A 77 -14.06 1.77 0.41
CA GLY A 77 -14.38 3.18 0.63
C GLY A 77 -13.29 3.90 1.43
N SER A 78 -12.59 3.22 2.34
CA SER A 78 -11.45 3.79 3.06
C SER A 78 -10.31 4.20 2.13
N LEU A 79 -9.89 3.30 1.24
CA LEU A 79 -8.82 3.57 0.27
C LEU A 79 -9.20 4.69 -0.71
N ARG A 80 -10.44 4.70 -1.21
CA ARG A 80 -10.95 5.79 -2.07
C ARG A 80 -10.94 7.14 -1.34
N ARG A 81 -11.33 7.18 -0.06
CA ARG A 81 -11.26 8.41 0.76
C ARG A 81 -9.82 8.89 0.93
N ARG A 82 -8.86 7.97 1.13
CA ARG A 82 -7.43 8.30 1.18
C ARG A 82 -6.93 8.85 -0.16
N ALA A 83 -7.29 8.22 -1.29
CA ALA A 83 -6.92 8.71 -2.62
C ALA A 83 -7.43 10.14 -2.87
N VAL A 84 -8.68 10.43 -2.49
CA VAL A 84 -9.25 11.79 -2.55
C VAL A 84 -8.49 12.76 -1.64
N ALA A 85 -8.11 12.35 -0.43
CA ALA A 85 -7.34 13.19 0.48
C ALA A 85 -5.97 13.53 -0.09
N VAL A 86 -5.24 12.54 -0.62
CA VAL A 86 -3.92 12.72 -1.25
C VAL A 86 -3.99 13.71 -2.41
N ARG A 87 -5.00 13.58 -3.29
CA ARG A 87 -5.25 14.54 -4.38
C ARG A 87 -5.53 15.94 -3.87
N GLY A 88 -6.22 16.07 -2.75
CA GLY A 88 -6.49 17.34 -2.08
C GLY A 88 -5.30 17.90 -1.27
N GLY A 89 -4.11 17.32 -1.39
CA GLY A 89 -2.91 17.74 -0.64
C GLY A 89 -2.99 17.44 0.86
N ARG A 90 -3.91 16.55 1.27
CA ARG A 90 -4.06 16.10 2.66
C ARG A 90 -3.44 14.72 2.83
N GLY A 91 -2.80 14.50 3.98
CA GLY A 91 -2.12 13.25 4.29
C GLY A 91 -0.60 13.41 4.34
N PRO A 92 0.15 12.30 4.31
CA PRO A 92 1.60 12.35 4.38
C PRO A 92 2.19 13.05 3.14
N ARG A 93 3.39 13.62 3.30
CA ARG A 93 4.11 14.23 2.17
C ARG A 93 4.54 13.14 1.19
N CYS A 94 3.79 13.01 0.10
CA CYS A 94 4.09 12.11 -1.00
C CYS A 94 5.01 12.82 -2.00
N LEU A 95 5.99 12.12 -2.57
CA LEU A 95 6.82 12.66 -3.65
C LEU A 95 6.04 12.71 -4.97
N ASN A 96 5.20 11.70 -5.21
CA ASN A 96 4.28 11.59 -6.33
C ASN A 96 2.84 11.38 -5.82
N ALA A 97 2.18 12.47 -5.42
CA ALA A 97 0.81 12.42 -4.91
C ALA A 97 -0.20 11.83 -5.92
N ALA A 98 -0.01 12.10 -7.23
CA ALA A 98 -0.88 11.54 -8.27
C ALA A 98 -0.74 10.02 -8.36
N GLY A 99 0.49 9.52 -8.38
CA GLY A 99 0.78 8.08 -8.40
C GLY A 99 0.30 7.38 -7.14
N VAL A 100 0.50 7.96 -5.96
CA VAL A 100 -0.03 7.41 -4.69
C VAL A 100 -1.56 7.32 -4.73
N ALA A 101 -2.24 8.38 -5.19
CA ALA A 101 -3.70 8.36 -5.28
C ALA A 101 -4.21 7.33 -6.30
N GLN A 102 -3.52 7.19 -7.43
CA GLN A 102 -3.83 6.16 -8.42
C GLN A 102 -3.66 4.76 -7.85
N ALA A 103 -2.53 4.48 -7.18
CA ALA A 103 -2.26 3.18 -6.57
C ALA A 103 -3.33 2.79 -5.52
N LEU A 104 -3.78 3.76 -4.70
CA LEU A 104 -4.86 3.55 -3.74
C LEU A 104 -6.20 3.25 -4.42
N ASP A 105 -6.51 3.91 -5.53
CA ASP A 105 -7.74 3.62 -6.29
C ASP A 105 -7.69 2.25 -6.98
N VAL A 106 -6.53 1.85 -7.52
CA VAL A 106 -6.31 0.51 -8.07
C VAL A 106 -6.50 -0.54 -6.99
N ALA A 107 -5.88 -0.36 -5.81
CA ALA A 107 -6.07 -1.27 -4.68
C ALA A 107 -7.53 -1.36 -4.22
N ALA A 108 -8.25 -0.23 -4.21
CA ALA A 108 -9.68 -0.22 -3.91
C ALA A 108 -10.51 -0.97 -4.97
N ALA A 109 -10.13 -0.86 -6.25
CA ALA A 109 -10.79 -1.58 -7.33
C ALA A 109 -10.55 -3.10 -7.24
N VAL A 110 -9.31 -3.51 -6.97
CA VAL A 110 -8.96 -4.93 -6.77
C VAL A 110 -9.73 -5.52 -5.59
N LEU A 111 -9.72 -4.84 -4.44
CA LEU A 111 -10.46 -5.29 -3.25
C LEU A 111 -11.98 -5.36 -3.46
N ALA A 112 -12.54 -4.58 -4.39
CA ALA A 112 -13.97 -4.64 -4.71
C ALA A 112 -14.34 -5.86 -5.58
N LEU A 113 -13.36 -6.54 -6.16
CA LEU A 113 -13.53 -7.70 -7.04
C LEU A 113 -13.21 -9.04 -6.34
N MET A 114 -12.59 -9.00 -5.16
CA MET A 114 -12.31 -10.15 -4.30
C MET A 114 -13.50 -10.46 -3.40
#